data_AF-A0A452YXX1-F1
#
_entry.id   AF-A0A452YXX1-F1
#
_cell.length_a   1.000
_cell.length_b   1.000
_cell.length_c   1.000
_cell.angle_alpha   90.00
_cell.angle_beta   90.00
_cell.angle_gamma   90.00
#
_symmetry.space_group_name_H-M   'P 1'
#
loop_
_entity.id
_entity.type
_entity.pdbx_description
1 polymer ?
#
loop_
_entity_poly.entity_id
_entity_poly.type
_entity_poly.pdbx_seq_one_letter_code
_entity_poly.pdbx_strand_id
1 'polypeptide(L)'
;MNREKFPEKVPFRLTRMLVKAMEVSGIEGTFRTTCENVMQVLRTNKDSVMAMMEAFVHDPLINWRLFNFNEVPQVSNYGNAHTHTVVSSEEAAPSEELMQPPRGAREKELLQAVNQLGDANEVLNERAVAVMARMSHKLTGRDFSSGSALSGAGGSSQHGSEHLASVDAREVEPGLSVKVQVQKLILQATSHENLCQNYVGWCPFW
;
A
#
# COMPACT_ATOMS: atom_id res chain seq x y z
N MET A 1 -1.71 1.89 5.35
CA MET A 1 -1.30 3.29 5.14
C MET A 1 -2.15 4.03 4.12
N ASN A 2 -2.58 3.41 3.01
CA ASN A 2 -3.27 4.13 1.91
C ASN A 2 -4.80 4.19 2.06
N ARG A 3 -5.33 4.08 3.28
CA ARG A 3 -6.77 4.25 3.52
C ARG A 3 -7.08 5.74 3.52
N GLU A 4 -8.17 6.15 2.87
CA GLU A 4 -8.60 7.55 2.84
C GLU A 4 -8.96 8.08 4.24
N LYS A 5 -9.64 7.26 5.04
CA LYS A 5 -10.03 7.60 6.42
C LYS A 5 -9.14 6.86 7.43
N PHE A 6 -8.63 7.60 8.41
CA PHE A 6 -7.77 7.10 9.50
C PHE A 6 -6.64 6.17 9.01
N PRO A 7 -5.73 6.66 8.15
CA PRO A 7 -4.61 5.87 7.67
C PRO A 7 -3.69 5.47 8.82
N GLU A 8 -3.50 4.17 9.04
CA GLU A 8 -2.55 3.66 10.02
C GLU A 8 -1.13 4.18 9.74
N LYS A 9 -0.52 4.85 10.73
CA LYS A 9 0.82 5.46 10.65
C LYS A 9 1.92 4.67 11.37
N VAL A 10 1.56 3.62 12.11
CA VAL A 10 2.49 2.75 12.84
C VAL A 10 2.85 1.50 12.03
N PRO A 11 4.08 0.97 12.14
CA PRO A 11 4.49 -0.24 11.41
C PRO A 11 3.91 -1.52 12.02
N PHE A 12 3.66 -1.52 13.33
CA PHE A 12 3.03 -2.61 14.09
C PHE A 12 2.45 -2.05 15.40
N ARG A 13 1.61 -2.83 16.07
CA ARG A 13 1.01 -2.45 17.35
C ARG A 13 2.02 -2.65 18.49
N LEU A 14 2.45 -1.56 19.10
CA LEU A 14 3.28 -1.56 20.31
C LEU A 14 2.83 -0.42 21.24
N THR A 15 1.64 -0.58 21.82
CA THR A 15 1.03 0.45 22.67
C THR A 15 1.56 0.41 24.10
N ARG A 16 1.17 1.39 24.93
CA ARG A 16 1.69 1.54 26.30
C ARG A 16 1.35 0.32 27.15
N MET A 17 0.16 -0.27 27.00
CA MET A 17 -0.24 -1.47 27.72
C MET A 17 0.65 -2.67 27.38
N LEU A 18 0.97 -2.89 26.10
CA LEU A 18 1.84 -3.97 25.68
C LEU A 18 3.27 -3.78 26.19
N VAL A 19 3.78 -2.54 26.17
CA VAL A 19 5.11 -2.23 26.71
C VAL A 19 5.15 -2.45 28.23
N LYS A 20 4.12 -2.04 28.96
CA LYS A 20 4.02 -2.27 30.42
C LYS A 20 3.91 -3.74 30.79
N ALA A 21 3.33 -4.57 29.91
CA ALA A 21 3.23 -6.01 30.12
C ALA A 21 4.58 -6.74 29.98
N MET A 22 5.61 -6.09 29.42
CA MET A 22 6.97 -6.63 29.32
C MET A 22 7.81 -6.35 30.59
N GLU A 23 7.15 -6.04 31.70
CA GLU A 23 7.73 -5.85 33.03
C GLU A 23 8.84 -4.78 33.07
N VAL A 24 9.86 -4.99 33.92
CA VAL A 24 10.92 -4.02 34.24
C VAL A 24 11.84 -3.71 33.05
N SER A 25 11.94 -4.62 32.08
CA SER A 25 12.75 -4.44 30.88
C SER A 25 12.03 -3.60 29.82
N GLY A 26 10.69 -3.64 29.80
CA GLY A 26 9.90 -2.99 28.77
C GLY A 26 10.33 -3.43 27.36
N ILE A 27 10.58 -2.46 26.48
CA ILE A 27 11.09 -2.72 25.12
C ILE A 27 12.60 -3.02 25.08
N GLU A 28 13.34 -2.59 26.10
CA GLU A 28 14.80 -2.72 26.18
C GLU A 28 15.13 -4.06 26.83
N GLY A 29 15.34 -5.10 26.03
CA GLY A 29 15.62 -6.45 26.51
C GLY A 29 15.18 -7.50 25.52
N THR A 30 14.49 -8.53 26.00
CA THR A 30 14.02 -9.67 25.19
C THR A 30 13.30 -9.22 23.93
N PHE A 31 12.39 -8.26 24.03
CA PHE A 31 11.64 -7.75 22.87
C PHE A 31 12.57 -7.23 21.76
N ARG A 32 13.44 -6.25 22.09
CA ARG A 32 14.41 -5.69 21.14
C ARG A 32 15.35 -6.76 20.57
N THR A 33 15.96 -7.58 21.41
CA THR A 33 16.88 -8.62 20.96
C THR A 33 16.20 -9.63 20.03
N THR A 34 14.97 -10.04 20.35
CA THR A 34 14.18 -10.90 19.48
C THR A 34 13.86 -10.21 18.15
N CYS A 35 13.47 -8.93 18.16
CA CYS A 35 13.24 -8.16 16.92
C CYS A 35 14.49 -8.05 16.05
N GLU A 36 15.66 -7.79 16.65
CA GLU A 36 16.94 -7.75 15.94
C GLU A 36 17.28 -9.10 15.31
N ASN A 37 17.13 -10.20 16.05
CA ASN A 37 17.40 -11.54 15.55
C ASN A 37 16.44 -11.94 14.41
N VAL A 38 15.14 -11.68 14.57
CA VAL A 38 14.13 -11.95 13.53
C VAL A 38 14.42 -11.12 12.28
N MET A 39 14.71 -9.82 12.44
CA MET A 39 15.06 -8.97 11.31
C MET A 39 16.34 -9.44 10.62
N GLN A 40 17.36 -9.87 11.38
CA GLN A 40 18.58 -10.45 10.80
C GLN A 40 18.28 -11.68 9.96
N VAL A 41 17.48 -12.63 10.47
CA VAL A 41 17.09 -13.85 9.73
C VAL A 41 16.34 -13.50 8.44
N LEU A 42 15.41 -12.55 8.50
CA LEU A 42 14.64 -12.09 7.34
C LEU A 42 15.54 -11.46 6.27
N ARG A 43 16.52 -10.64 6.68
CA ARG A 43 17.43 -9.96 5.74
C ARG A 43 18.48 -10.91 5.17
N THR A 44 18.98 -11.87 5.96
CA THR A 44 19.90 -12.92 5.49
C THR A 44 19.22 -13.80 4.43
N ASN A 45 17.94 -14.12 4.60
CA ASN A 45 17.17 -14.96 3.68
C ASN A 45 16.23 -14.15 2.77
N LYS A 46 16.61 -12.91 2.43
CA LYS A 46 15.74 -11.98 1.68
C LYS A 46 15.30 -12.55 0.33
N ASP A 47 16.17 -13.31 -0.34
CA ASP A 47 15.90 -13.83 -1.69
C ASP A 47 14.76 -14.87 -1.65
N SER A 48 14.72 -15.71 -0.60
CA SER A 48 13.62 -16.65 -0.37
C SER A 48 12.30 -15.92 -0.07
N VAL A 49 12.34 -14.84 0.72
CA VAL A 49 11.15 -14.03 1.03
C VAL A 49 10.63 -13.31 -0.22
N MET A 50 11.55 -12.77 -1.04
CA MET A 50 11.21 -12.11 -2.30
C MET A 50 10.61 -13.10 -3.30
N ALA A 51 11.19 -14.29 -3.46
CA ALA A 51 10.65 -15.33 -4.35
C ALA A 51 9.22 -15.76 -3.95
N MET A 52 8.94 -15.88 -2.65
CA MET A 52 7.57 -16.15 -2.19
C MET A 52 6.61 -14.99 -2.49
N MET A 53 7.06 -13.74 -2.35
CA MET A 53 6.25 -12.57 -2.68
C MET A 53 5.97 -12.46 -4.18
N GLU A 54 6.94 -12.79 -5.04
CA GLU A 54 6.75 -12.86 -6.50
C GLU A 54 5.65 -13.85 -6.86
N ALA A 55 5.66 -15.04 -6.25
CA ALA A 55 4.61 -16.03 -6.46
C ALA A 55 3.21 -15.51 -6.12
N PHE A 56 3.05 -14.78 -5.00
CA PHE A 56 1.76 -14.23 -4.59
C PHE A 56 1.30 -13.05 -5.46
N VAL A 57 2.22 -12.24 -5.96
CA VAL A 57 1.93 -11.09 -6.82
C VAL A 57 1.51 -11.53 -8.23
N HIS A 58 2.04 -12.67 -8.69
CA HIS A 58 1.67 -13.27 -9.97
C HIS A 58 0.47 -14.23 -9.87
N ASP A 59 -0.11 -14.44 -8.68
CA ASP A 59 -1.31 -15.25 -8.51
C ASP A 59 -2.58 -14.46 -8.93
N PRO A 60 -3.28 -14.87 -10.02
CA PRO A 60 -4.47 -14.17 -10.51
C PRO A 60 -5.62 -14.17 -9.49
N LEU A 61 -5.67 -15.10 -8.54
CA LEU A 61 -6.71 -15.18 -7.50
C LEU A 61 -6.42 -14.36 -6.25
N ILE A 62 -5.26 -13.69 -6.14
CA ILE A 62 -4.95 -12.80 -5.01
C ILE A 62 -5.06 -11.34 -5.43
N ASN A 63 -4.82 -11.06 -6.72
CA ASN A 63 -4.88 -9.72 -7.31
C ASN A 63 -6.21 -8.99 -7.10
N TRP A 64 -7.36 -9.68 -7.02
CA TRP A 64 -8.67 -9.05 -6.72
C TRP A 64 -8.70 -8.28 -5.39
N ARG A 65 -7.94 -8.71 -4.38
CA ARG A 65 -7.89 -8.02 -3.08
C ARG A 65 -7.04 -6.74 -3.17
N LEU A 66 -6.04 -6.69 -4.07
CA LEU A 66 -5.25 -5.49 -4.34
C LEU A 66 -6.03 -4.40 -5.08
N PHE A 67 -7.07 -4.76 -5.84
CA PHE A 67 -7.98 -3.81 -6.51
C PHE A 67 -8.89 -3.07 -5.51
N ASN A 68 -9.45 -3.79 -4.51
CA ASN A 68 -10.55 -3.29 -3.68
C ASN A 68 -10.17 -2.32 -2.54
N PHE A 69 -8.91 -1.91 -2.41
CA PHE A 69 -8.50 -1.04 -1.30
C PHE A 69 -8.88 0.43 -1.46
N ASN A 70 -9.28 0.89 -2.66
CA ASN A 70 -9.48 2.32 -2.91
C ASN A 70 -10.91 2.72 -3.29
N GLU A 71 -11.82 1.80 -3.56
CA GLU A 71 -13.18 2.14 -3.96
C GLU A 71 -14.17 1.19 -3.29
N VAL A 72 -14.60 1.55 -2.08
CA VAL A 72 -16.00 1.30 -1.74
C VAL A 72 -16.70 2.59 -2.15
N PRO A 73 -17.42 2.63 -3.28
CA PRO A 73 -18.37 3.71 -3.51
C PRO A 73 -19.27 3.73 -2.29
N GLN A 74 -19.12 4.76 -1.46
CA GLN A 74 -20.15 5.11 -0.50
C GLN A 74 -21.34 5.49 -1.36
N VAL A 75 -22.20 4.50 -1.65
CA VAL A 75 -23.56 4.74 -2.10
C VAL A 75 -24.18 5.60 -1.02
N SER A 76 -24.09 6.91 -1.27
CA SER A 76 -24.71 7.95 -0.49
C SER A 76 -26.19 7.71 -0.69
N ASN A 77 -26.79 7.02 0.29
CA ASN A 77 -28.21 6.83 0.41
C ASN A 77 -28.82 8.21 0.69
N TYR A 78 -29.04 8.98 -0.39
CA TYR A 78 -29.82 10.20 -0.33
C TYR A 78 -31.27 9.81 -0.07
N GLY A 79 -31.70 10.01 1.17
CA GLY A 79 -33.09 9.93 1.54
C GLY A 79 -33.91 11.04 0.87
N ASN A 80 -35.03 10.61 0.29
CA ASN A 80 -36.34 11.27 0.21
C ASN A 80 -36.48 12.67 -0.41
N ALA A 81 -37.25 12.73 -1.51
CA ALA A 81 -38.53 13.44 -1.54
C ALA A 81 -39.45 12.91 -2.67
N HIS A 82 -40.56 12.28 -2.24
CA HIS A 82 -41.91 12.40 -2.81
C HIS A 82 -42.09 12.51 -4.33
N THR A 83 -42.66 11.47 -4.96
CA THR A 83 -43.98 11.55 -5.62
C THR A 83 -44.63 10.17 -5.76
N HIS A 84 -45.72 9.99 -5.02
CA HIS A 84 -46.92 9.18 -5.28
C HIS A 84 -46.82 7.87 -6.07
N THR A 85 -46.95 6.77 -5.31
CA THR A 85 -47.55 5.51 -5.76
C THR A 85 -49.03 5.74 -6.09
N VAL A 86 -49.43 5.46 -7.33
CA VAL A 86 -50.81 5.14 -7.68
C VAL A 86 -50.79 3.83 -8.43
N VAL A 87 -51.45 2.84 -7.82
CA VAL A 87 -51.75 1.51 -8.36
C VAL A 87 -53.05 1.62 -9.15
N SER A 88 -53.04 1.11 -10.39
CA SER A 88 -54.16 0.61 -11.23
C SER A 88 -53.87 0.93 -12.70
N SER A 89 -54.13 0.11 -13.71
CA SER A 89 -54.50 -1.30 -13.92
C SER A 89 -54.23 -1.55 -15.43
N GLU A 90 -54.27 -2.81 -15.87
CA GLU A 90 -54.51 -3.26 -17.26
C GLU A 90 -53.31 -3.44 -18.21
N GLU A 91 -52.94 -4.73 -18.36
CA GLU A 91 -52.80 -5.47 -19.62
C GLU A 91 -52.23 -4.75 -20.86
N ALA A 92 -50.98 -5.07 -21.21
CA ALA A 92 -50.60 -5.53 -22.55
C ALA A 92 -49.14 -5.96 -22.51
N ALA A 93 -48.90 -7.25 -22.74
CA ALA A 93 -47.58 -7.71 -23.16
C ALA A 93 -47.34 -7.23 -24.60
N PRO A 94 -46.16 -6.67 -24.89
CA PRO A 94 -45.49 -6.97 -26.12
C PRO A 94 -44.24 -7.76 -25.77
N SER A 95 -44.17 -8.96 -26.33
CA SER A 95 -42.94 -9.72 -26.51
C SER A 95 -41.78 -8.81 -26.93
N GLU A 96 -40.91 -8.45 -25.98
CA GLU A 96 -39.59 -7.94 -26.32
C GLU A 96 -38.80 -9.13 -26.88
N GLU A 97 -38.85 -9.27 -28.21
CA GLU A 97 -37.81 -9.97 -28.93
C GLU A 97 -36.47 -9.42 -28.44
N LEU A 98 -35.63 -10.33 -27.94
CA LEU A 98 -34.24 -10.06 -27.62
C LEU A 98 -33.57 -9.58 -28.92
N MET A 99 -33.57 -8.26 -29.14
CA MET A 99 -32.97 -7.65 -30.31
C MET A 99 -31.47 -7.89 -30.20
N GLN A 100 -31.00 -8.95 -30.85
CA GLN A 100 -29.59 -9.33 -30.83
C GLN A 100 -28.80 -8.11 -31.33
N PRO A 101 -27.79 -7.65 -30.57
CA PRO A 101 -27.05 -6.46 -30.93
C PRO A 101 -26.47 -6.66 -32.34
N PRO A 102 -26.50 -5.63 -33.21
CA PRO A 102 -25.98 -5.76 -34.56
C PRO A 102 -24.55 -6.27 -34.49
N ARG A 103 -24.16 -7.20 -35.37
CA ARG A 103 -22.88 -7.94 -35.30
C ARG A 103 -21.65 -7.06 -35.02
N GLY A 104 -21.63 -5.82 -35.53
CA GLY A 104 -20.57 -4.84 -35.29
C GLY A 104 -20.60 -4.14 -33.91
N ALA A 105 -21.75 -4.05 -33.23
CA ALA A 105 -21.85 -3.56 -31.85
C ALA A 105 -21.23 -4.55 -30.86
N ARG A 106 -21.43 -5.86 -31.08
CA ARG A 106 -20.83 -6.91 -30.26
C ARG A 106 -19.31 -7.01 -30.42
N GLU A 107 -18.80 -6.77 -31.63
CA GLU A 107 -17.35 -6.69 -31.89
C GLU A 107 -16.72 -5.47 -31.22
N LYS A 108 -17.38 -4.30 -31.28
CA LYS A 108 -16.94 -3.10 -30.54
C LYS A 108 -16.96 -3.29 -29.03
N GLU A 109 -17.99 -3.93 -28.49
CA GLU A 109 -18.10 -4.24 -27.06
C GLU A 109 -17.02 -5.22 -26.61
N LEU A 110 -16.72 -6.25 -27.41
CA LEU A 110 -15.64 -7.19 -27.12
C LEU A 110 -14.27 -6.50 -27.16
N LEU A 111 -14.00 -5.66 -28.16
CA LEU A 111 -12.78 -4.87 -28.25
C LEU A 111 -12.64 -3.90 -27.07
N GLN A 112 -13.74 -3.27 -26.66
CA GLN A 112 -13.77 -2.39 -25.49
C GLN A 112 -13.53 -3.16 -24.19
N ALA A 113 -14.08 -4.38 -24.05
CA ALA A 113 -13.84 -5.24 -22.90
C ALA A 113 -12.39 -5.75 -22.86
N VAL A 114 -11.81 -6.09 -24.01
CA VAL A 114 -10.40 -6.49 -24.12
C VAL A 114 -9.47 -5.34 -23.80
N ASN A 115 -9.76 -4.12 -24.26
CA ASN A 115 -8.96 -2.94 -23.95
C ASN A 115 -9.01 -2.61 -22.45
N GLN A 116 -10.19 -2.67 -21.84
CA GLN A 116 -10.36 -2.50 -20.38
C GLN A 116 -9.62 -3.58 -19.58
N LEU A 117 -9.58 -4.82 -20.07
CA LEU A 117 -8.77 -5.88 -19.46
C LEU A 117 -7.27 -5.60 -19.56
N GLY A 118 -6.81 -5.06 -20.69
CA GLY A 118 -5.43 -4.61 -20.89
C GLY A 118 -5.03 -3.54 -19.88
N ASP A 119 -5.83 -2.48 -19.77
CA ASP A 119 -5.62 -1.38 -18.82
C ASP A 119 -5.62 -1.88 -17.37
N ALA A 120 -6.56 -2.78 -17.02
CA ALA A 120 -6.62 -3.38 -15.69
C ALA A 120 -5.38 -4.23 -15.37
N ASN A 121 -4.81 -4.92 -16.36
CA ASN A 121 -3.61 -5.73 -16.20
C ASN A 121 -2.34 -4.88 -16.07
N GLU A 122 -2.27 -3.73 -16.73
CA GLU A 122 -1.18 -2.76 -16.55
C GLU A 122 -1.17 -2.16 -15.14
N VAL A 123 -2.34 -1.73 -14.64
CA VAL A 123 -2.46 -1.18 -13.27
C VAL A 123 -2.10 -2.22 -12.20
N LEU A 124 -2.46 -3.49 -12.42
CA LEU A 124 -2.04 -4.58 -11.55
C LEU A 124 -0.53 -4.73 -11.52
N ASN A 125 0.10 -4.71 -12.68
CA ASN A 125 1.53 -4.85 -12.80
C ASN A 125 2.27 -3.70 -12.13
N GLU A 126 1.76 -2.47 -12.23
CA GLU A 126 2.34 -1.32 -11.52
C GLU A 126 2.24 -1.46 -9.99
N ARG A 127 1.05 -1.82 -9.48
CA ARG A 127 0.84 -2.03 -8.03
C ARG A 127 1.69 -3.18 -7.50
N ALA A 128 1.77 -4.27 -8.26
CA ALA A 128 2.62 -5.42 -8.01
C ALA A 128 4.09 -4.99 -7.83
N VAL A 129 4.63 -4.24 -8.80
CA VAL A 129 5.99 -3.71 -8.75
C VAL A 129 6.21 -2.81 -7.54
N ALA A 130 5.26 -1.94 -7.20
CA ALA A 130 5.35 -1.08 -6.03
C ALA A 130 5.39 -1.87 -4.71
N VAL A 131 4.60 -2.94 -4.59
CA VAL A 131 4.61 -3.83 -3.41
C VAL A 131 5.94 -4.59 -3.31
N MET A 132 6.44 -5.12 -4.42
CA MET A 132 7.73 -5.82 -4.49
C MET A 132 8.89 -4.91 -4.13
N ALA A 133 8.93 -3.70 -4.70
CA ALA A 133 9.94 -2.68 -4.38
C ALA A 133 9.90 -2.30 -2.89
N ARG A 134 8.70 -2.13 -2.33
CA ARG A 134 8.53 -1.84 -0.90
C ARG A 134 9.05 -2.99 -0.02
N MET A 135 8.77 -4.24 -0.39
CA MET A 135 9.28 -5.39 0.37
C MET A 135 10.82 -5.44 0.31
N SER A 136 11.39 -5.26 -0.88
CA SER A 136 12.84 -5.17 -1.07
C SER A 136 13.47 -4.09 -0.20
N HIS A 137 12.88 -2.89 -0.15
CA HIS A 137 13.37 -1.80 0.72
C HIS A 137 13.33 -2.17 2.21
N LYS A 138 12.29 -2.85 2.68
CA LYS A 138 12.23 -3.32 4.07
C LYS A 138 13.29 -4.36 4.39
N LEU A 139 13.53 -5.32 3.49
CA LEU A 139 14.53 -6.37 3.67
C LEU A 139 15.98 -5.87 3.44
N THR A 140 16.16 -4.68 2.90
CA THR A 140 17.48 -4.07 2.68
C THR A 140 17.76 -2.89 3.61
N GLY A 141 16.82 -2.50 4.47
CA GLY A 141 16.97 -1.36 5.39
C GLY A 141 16.89 0.01 4.70
N ARG A 142 16.24 0.09 3.54
CA ARG A 142 16.04 1.34 2.76
C ARG A 142 14.63 1.92 2.90
N ASP A 143 13.85 1.41 3.85
CA ASP A 143 12.45 1.78 4.10
C ASP A 143 12.25 3.17 4.72
N PHE A 144 13.33 3.81 5.22
CA PHE A 144 13.29 5.15 5.81
C PHE A 144 13.98 6.24 4.97
N SER A 145 14.79 5.88 3.97
CA SER A 145 15.68 6.83 3.27
C SER A 145 14.99 7.64 2.16
N SER A 146 13.74 7.33 1.81
CA SER A 146 13.05 7.96 0.67
C SER A 146 12.46 9.35 0.97
N GLY A 147 12.64 9.89 2.18
CA GLY A 147 12.04 11.16 2.60
C GLY A 147 12.96 12.39 2.61
N SER A 148 14.27 12.23 2.41
CA SER A 148 15.23 13.34 2.60
C SER A 148 15.73 14.00 1.31
N ALA A 149 15.33 13.51 0.13
CA ALA A 149 15.85 14.00 -1.15
C ALA A 149 15.03 15.16 -1.79
N LEU A 150 13.95 15.63 -1.15
CA LEU A 150 13.04 16.64 -1.73
C LEU A 150 12.95 17.96 -0.94
N SER A 151 13.79 18.16 0.09
CA SER A 151 13.78 19.38 0.91
C SER A 151 15.20 19.93 1.09
N GLY A 152 15.78 20.48 0.01
CA GLY A 152 17.09 21.12 0.13
C GLY A 152 17.77 21.47 -1.19
N ALA A 153 17.15 22.32 -2.01
CA ALA A 153 17.87 23.00 -3.09
C ALA A 153 17.27 24.39 -3.33
N GLY A 154 17.49 25.29 -2.37
CA GLY A 154 17.48 26.73 -2.58
C GLY A 154 18.89 27.26 -2.31
N GLY A 155 19.54 27.87 -3.30
CA GLY A 155 20.79 28.63 -3.09
C GLY A 155 21.84 28.59 -4.20
N SER A 156 21.56 29.28 -5.33
CA SER A 156 22.45 30.18 -6.10
C SER A 156 23.95 29.89 -6.39
N SER A 157 24.23 29.83 -7.71
CA SER A 157 25.29 30.47 -8.52
C SER A 157 26.80 30.20 -8.39
N GLN A 158 27.36 29.79 -9.55
CA GLN A 158 28.67 30.09 -10.18
C GLN A 158 29.95 29.41 -9.66
N HIS A 159 30.49 28.46 -10.43
CA HIS A 159 31.77 28.61 -11.17
C HIS A 159 32.04 27.40 -12.08
N GLY A 160 32.48 27.65 -13.31
CA GLY A 160 32.87 26.61 -14.26
C GLY A 160 34.28 26.06 -14.00
N SER A 161 34.46 24.77 -14.29
CA SER A 161 35.70 24.19 -14.84
C SER A 161 35.39 22.78 -15.32
N GLU A 162 35.72 22.50 -16.58
CA GLU A 162 35.62 21.19 -17.21
C GLU A 162 36.64 20.22 -16.62
N HIS A 163 36.21 19.02 -16.22
CA HIS A 163 37.08 17.84 -16.19
C HIS A 163 36.25 16.55 -16.34
N LEU A 164 36.44 15.89 -17.49
CA LEU A 164 35.92 14.58 -17.83
C LEU A 164 36.73 13.50 -17.11
N ALA A 165 36.18 12.85 -16.08
CA ALA A 165 36.57 11.50 -15.70
C ALA A 165 35.58 10.88 -14.70
N SER A 166 35.14 9.68 -15.05
CA SER A 166 34.77 8.56 -14.20
C SER A 166 33.30 8.15 -14.27
N VAL A 167 33.17 6.93 -14.78
CA VAL A 167 31.97 6.11 -14.91
C VAL A 167 31.30 6.04 -13.54
N ASP A 168 30.08 6.58 -13.49
CA ASP A 168 29.14 6.66 -12.38
C ASP A 168 28.87 5.28 -11.78
N ALA A 169 29.74 4.84 -10.88
CA ALA A 169 29.37 3.88 -9.85
C ALA A 169 28.40 4.62 -8.95
N ARG A 170 27.11 4.59 -9.29
CA ARG A 170 26.03 5.01 -8.39
C ARG A 170 26.27 4.32 -7.06
N GLU A 171 26.84 5.04 -6.10
CA GLU A 171 27.06 4.54 -4.77
C GLU A 171 25.68 4.16 -4.25
N VAL A 172 25.42 2.85 -4.23
CA VAL A 172 24.18 2.31 -3.72
C VAL A 172 24.23 2.57 -2.23
N GLU A 173 23.64 3.69 -1.82
CA GLU A 173 23.56 4.12 -0.42
C GLU A 173 23.32 2.91 0.48
N PRO A 174 24.27 2.60 1.38
CA PRO A 174 24.18 1.40 2.20
C PRO A 174 22.92 1.51 3.07
N GLY A 175 22.07 0.49 2.97
CA GLY A 175 20.84 0.44 3.76
C GLY A 175 21.14 0.43 5.25
N LEU A 176 20.17 0.90 6.06
CA LEU A 176 20.31 0.95 7.51
C LEU A 176 20.72 -0.41 8.09
N SER A 177 21.51 -0.40 9.16
CA SER A 177 21.80 -1.62 9.92
C SER A 177 20.53 -2.16 10.57
N VAL A 178 20.52 -3.47 10.87
CA VAL A 178 19.38 -4.14 11.53
C VAL A 178 18.98 -3.41 12.82
N LYS A 179 19.97 -3.10 13.67
CA LYS A 179 19.73 -2.41 14.95
C LYS A 179 19.08 -1.04 14.77
N VAL A 180 19.57 -0.26 13.81
CA VAL A 180 19.04 1.09 13.52
C VAL A 180 17.63 1.02 12.94
N GLN A 181 17.39 0.08 12.02
CA GLN A 181 16.06 -0.11 11.44
C GLN A 181 15.04 -0.54 12.51
N VAL A 182 15.39 -1.51 13.35
CA VAL A 182 14.55 -1.95 14.48
C VAL A 182 14.27 -0.79 15.42
N GLN A 183 15.28 0.01 15.77
CA GLN A 183 15.10 1.20 16.60
C GLN A 183 14.09 2.19 15.98
N LYS A 184 14.24 2.51 14.68
CA LYS A 184 13.32 3.42 14.00
C LYS A 184 11.89 2.87 13.95
N LEU A 185 11.71 1.58 13.72
CA LEU A 185 10.41 0.93 13.73
C LEU A 185 9.73 0.98 15.11
N ILE A 186 10.49 0.71 16.18
CA ILE A 186 9.98 0.79 17.57
C ILE A 186 9.58 2.23 17.91
N LEU A 187 10.38 3.22 17.53
CA LEU A 187 10.05 4.64 17.72
C LEU A 187 8.78 5.01 16.97
N GLN A 188 8.64 4.58 15.72
CA GLN A 188 7.43 4.86 14.94
C GLN A 188 6.19 4.20 15.55
N ALA A 189 6.32 2.98 16.09
CA ALA A 189 5.22 2.22 16.69
C ALA A 189 4.77 2.76 18.06
N THR A 190 5.67 3.41 18.80
CA THR A 190 5.41 3.98 20.13
C THR A 190 5.14 5.48 20.12
N SER A 191 5.32 6.15 18.96
CA SER A 191 5.07 7.58 18.80
C SER A 191 3.61 7.95 19.08
N HIS A 192 3.40 8.89 19.99
CA HIS A 192 2.05 9.36 20.34
C HIS A 192 1.38 10.08 19.17
N GLU A 193 2.15 10.78 18.32
CA GLU A 193 1.65 11.44 17.11
C GLU A 193 1.11 10.44 16.09
N ASN A 194 1.78 9.29 15.93
CA ASN A 194 1.31 8.23 15.03
C ASN A 194 0.13 7.47 15.63
N LEU A 195 0.17 7.23 16.95
CA LEU A 195 -0.85 6.47 17.65
C LEU A 195 -2.18 7.22 17.70
N CYS A 196 -2.16 8.54 17.97
CA CYS A 196 -3.39 9.34 18.11
C CYS A 196 -4.17 9.51 16.81
N GLN A 197 -3.53 9.31 15.65
CA GLN A 197 -4.18 9.35 14.34
C GLN A 197 -4.93 8.04 14.00
N ASN A 198 -4.72 6.97 14.75
CA ASN A 198 -5.42 5.71 14.50
C ASN A 198 -6.91 5.82 14.85
N TYR A 199 -7.72 5.06 14.13
CA TYR A 199 -9.14 4.91 14.41
C TYR A 199 -9.40 4.48 15.87
N VAL A 200 -10.45 4.97 16.50
CA VAL A 200 -10.74 4.74 17.93
C VAL A 200 -10.83 3.26 18.30
N GLY A 201 -11.40 2.41 17.43
CA GLY A 201 -11.49 0.96 17.65
C GLY A 201 -10.13 0.24 17.57
N TRP A 202 -9.07 0.93 17.16
CA TRP A 202 -7.70 0.43 17.29
C TRP A 202 -7.20 0.51 18.73
N CYS A 203 -7.88 1.25 19.61
CA CYS A 203 -7.54 1.47 21.01
C CYS A 203 -6.10 1.99 21.22
N PRO A 204 -5.72 3.13 20.61
CA PRO A 204 -4.34 3.64 20.70
C PRO A 204 -3.91 4.10 22.09
N PHE A 205 -4.88 4.29 22.98
CA PHE A 205 -4.71 4.77 24.34
C PHE A 205 -4.38 3.67 25.36
N TRP A 206 -4.46 2.39 24.98
CA TRP A 206 -4.10 1.27 25.85
C TRP A 206 -2.59 1.22 26.11
#